data_AF-A0A399EG13-F1
#
_entry.id   AF-A0A399EG13-F1
#
_cell.length_a   1.000
_cell.length_b   1.000
_cell.length_c   1.000
_cell.angle_alpha   90.00
_cell.angle_beta   90.00
_cell.angle_gamma   90.00
#
_symmetry.space_group_name_H-M   'P 1'
#
loop_
_entity.id
_entity.type
_entity.pdbx_description
1 polymer ?
#
loop_
_entity_poly.entity_id
_entity_poly.type
_entity_poly.pdbx_seq_one_letter_code
_entity_poly.pdbx_strand_id
1 'polypeptide(L)'
;MDVRPDPETSLAQPCIADTSLLSNFVHTGYAYLLHRLLPEPVLLSPTVLDPAEVLLPRPYTQALRSEFLRPLHMASLPGYEDYQAVAPLIQGFALGSGHLWRPVELTSQEAALAYELSEKRAWDRCRDSPGRYRRRRVGPGEAEAAAVAVCRGWTLLADDQAIIDLLRCLYPQVPVVRTCALLQAAARSGHVPCAEAAHLFNEVLPGRGFYVRKGEQVLRLRCSPPRCAWEGPS
;
A
#
# COMPACT_ATOMS: atom_id res chain seq x y z
N MET A 1 20.97 -14.63 5.50
CA MET A 1 19.61 -15.18 5.68
C MET A 1 18.75 -14.03 6.14
N ASP A 2 17.97 -13.43 5.25
CA ASP A 2 16.97 -12.41 5.62
C ASP A 2 15.86 -13.12 6.38
N VAL A 3 15.91 -13.08 7.71
CA VAL A 3 14.77 -13.46 8.54
C VAL A 3 13.75 -12.34 8.37
N ARG A 4 12.90 -12.47 7.35
CA ARG A 4 11.76 -11.56 7.20
C ARG A 4 10.85 -11.80 8.40
N PRO A 5 10.47 -10.77 9.17
CA PRO A 5 9.56 -10.95 10.29
C PRO A 5 8.26 -11.58 9.78
N ASP A 6 7.69 -12.45 10.60
CA ASP A 6 6.36 -13.02 10.33
C ASP A 6 5.37 -11.86 10.10
N PRO A 7 4.59 -11.87 9.01
CA PRO A 7 3.54 -10.89 8.79
C PRO A 7 2.65 -10.68 10.02
N GLU A 8 2.32 -11.74 10.76
CA GLU A 8 1.44 -11.65 11.92
C GLU A 8 2.06 -10.80 13.05
N THR A 9 3.36 -10.95 13.31
CA THR A 9 4.08 -10.10 14.28
C THR A 9 4.20 -8.66 13.82
N SER A 10 4.36 -8.45 12.50
CA SER A 10 4.48 -7.10 11.92
C SER A 10 3.14 -6.34 11.96
N LEU A 11 2.02 -7.04 11.82
CA LEU A 11 0.68 -6.45 11.84
C LEU A 11 0.18 -6.13 13.25
N ALA A 12 0.83 -6.63 14.30
CA ALA A 12 0.50 -6.29 15.69
C ALA A 12 0.92 -4.87 16.10
N GLN A 13 1.74 -4.19 15.29
CA GLN A 13 2.16 -2.81 15.48
C GLN A 13 1.28 -1.85 14.68
N PRO A 14 1.27 -0.54 15.01
CA PRO A 14 0.64 0.45 14.14
C PRO A 14 1.15 0.35 12.70
N CYS A 15 0.22 0.42 11.75
CA CYS A 15 0.51 0.25 10.33
C CYS A 15 0.11 1.48 9.55
N ILE A 16 1.03 2.00 8.73
CA ILE A 16 0.76 3.08 7.78
C ILE A 16 0.76 2.54 6.36
N ALA A 17 -0.21 2.92 5.54
CA ALA A 17 -0.32 2.47 4.16
C ALA A 17 -0.02 3.58 3.15
N ASP A 18 0.57 3.20 2.02
CA ASP A 18 0.64 4.04 0.83
C ASP A 18 -0.64 3.93 -0.01
N THR A 19 -0.76 4.79 -1.03
CA THR A 19 -1.92 4.80 -1.94
C THR A 19 -2.02 3.51 -2.75
N SER A 20 -0.88 2.93 -3.15
CA SER A 20 -0.84 1.78 -4.05
C SER A 20 -1.46 0.53 -3.40
N LEU A 21 -1.04 0.21 -2.18
CA LEU A 21 -1.58 -0.91 -1.43
C LEU A 21 -3.02 -0.63 -1.01
N LEU A 22 -3.33 0.58 -0.55
CA LEU A 22 -4.69 0.93 -0.15
C LEU A 22 -5.69 0.75 -1.31
N SER A 23 -5.31 1.17 -2.52
CA SER A 23 -6.12 1.04 -3.73
C SER A 23 -6.46 -0.41 -4.05
N ASN A 24 -5.52 -1.36 -3.85
CA ASN A 24 -5.76 -2.79 -4.09
C ASN A 24 -6.94 -3.33 -3.26
N PHE A 25 -7.04 -2.91 -1.99
CA PHE A 25 -8.12 -3.36 -1.10
C PHE A 25 -9.41 -2.58 -1.31
N VAL A 26 -9.34 -1.25 -1.47
CA VAL A 26 -10.56 -0.44 -1.58
C VAL A 26 -11.23 -0.63 -2.94
N HIS A 27 -10.48 -0.59 -4.04
CA HIS A 27 -11.05 -0.66 -5.40
C HIS A 27 -11.64 -2.04 -5.72
N THR A 28 -11.33 -3.06 -4.92
CA THR A 28 -11.87 -4.42 -5.05
C THR A 28 -12.99 -4.71 -4.05
N GLY A 29 -13.31 -3.79 -3.14
CA GLY A 29 -14.34 -3.98 -2.11
C GLY A 29 -13.88 -4.76 -0.88
N TYR A 30 -12.58 -5.02 -0.75
CA TYR A 30 -11.99 -5.81 0.35
C TYR A 30 -11.34 -4.95 1.44
N ALA A 31 -11.64 -3.65 1.51
CA ALA A 31 -11.12 -2.75 2.54
C ALA A 31 -11.38 -3.25 3.98
N TYR A 32 -12.47 -3.99 4.19
CA TYR A 32 -12.80 -4.61 5.47
C TYR A 32 -11.71 -5.56 5.98
N LEU A 33 -10.91 -6.17 5.10
CA LEU A 33 -9.82 -7.07 5.50
C LEU A 33 -8.73 -6.33 6.26
N LEU A 34 -8.43 -5.07 5.90
CA LEU A 34 -7.47 -4.26 6.64
C LEU A 34 -7.98 -4.01 8.07
N HIS A 35 -9.26 -3.68 8.22
CA HIS A 35 -9.87 -3.48 9.55
C HIS A 35 -9.91 -4.77 10.39
N ARG A 36 -10.04 -5.94 9.77
CA ARG A 36 -10.03 -7.23 10.48
C ARG A 36 -8.62 -7.67 10.91
N LEU A 37 -7.61 -7.35 10.09
CA LEU A 37 -6.23 -7.77 10.32
C LEU A 37 -5.46 -6.86 11.26
N LEU A 38 -5.74 -5.56 11.23
CA LEU A 38 -5.00 -4.56 11.99
C LEU A 38 -5.65 -4.34 13.37
N PRO A 39 -4.85 -4.13 14.42
CA PRO A 39 -5.36 -3.84 15.76
C PRO A 39 -6.05 -2.47 15.85
N GLU A 40 -5.72 -1.56 14.93
CA GLU A 40 -6.27 -0.22 14.82
C GLU A 40 -6.62 0.11 13.36
N PRO A 41 -7.46 1.13 13.11
CA PRO A 41 -7.68 1.63 11.75
C PRO A 41 -6.37 1.95 11.03
N VAL A 42 -6.30 1.71 9.72
CA VAL A 42 -5.07 1.97 8.96
C VAL A 42 -4.69 3.44 9.02
N LEU A 43 -3.42 3.72 9.30
CA LEU A 43 -2.92 5.08 9.39
C LEU A 43 -2.56 5.56 7.99
N LEU A 44 -2.88 6.82 7.67
CA LEU A 44 -2.67 7.40 6.34
C LEU A 44 -2.07 8.80 6.47
N SER A 45 -1.05 9.09 5.65
CA SER A 45 -0.48 10.44 5.57
C SER A 45 -1.36 11.37 4.73
N PRO A 46 -1.23 12.70 4.90
CA PRO A 46 -2.04 13.66 4.14
C PRO A 46 -1.89 13.55 2.62
N THR A 47 -0.71 13.19 2.10
CA THR A 47 -0.56 12.96 0.64
C THR A 47 -1.33 11.73 0.17
N VAL A 48 -1.48 10.71 1.01
CA VAL A 48 -2.30 9.53 0.67
C VAL A 48 -3.79 9.89 0.77
N LEU A 49 -4.25 10.38 1.91
CA LEU A 49 -5.63 10.77 2.14
C LEU A 49 -5.70 11.96 3.13
N ASP A 50 -6.09 13.12 2.63
CA ASP A 50 -6.25 14.33 3.44
C ASP A 50 -7.68 14.43 4.02
N PRO A 51 -7.85 14.45 5.37
CA PRO A 51 -9.15 14.63 5.99
C PRO A 51 -9.91 15.88 5.53
N ALA A 52 -9.20 16.97 5.23
CA ALA A 52 -9.83 18.20 4.78
C ALA A 52 -10.49 18.02 3.40
N GLU A 53 -9.89 17.21 2.53
CA GLU A 53 -10.42 16.94 1.19
C GLU A 53 -11.65 16.02 1.21
N VAL A 54 -11.78 15.15 2.22
CA VAL A 54 -12.96 14.30 2.43
C VAL A 54 -14.23 15.13 2.68
N LEU A 55 -14.09 16.32 3.27
CA LEU A 55 -15.20 17.22 3.60
C LEU A 55 -15.61 18.14 2.45
N LEU A 56 -14.84 18.17 1.35
CA LEU A 56 -15.14 19.03 0.22
C LEU A 56 -16.45 18.60 -0.48
N PRO A 57 -17.26 19.57 -0.97
CA PRO A 57 -18.50 19.26 -1.66
C PRO A 57 -18.23 18.51 -2.97
N ARG A 58 -19.12 17.56 -3.28
CA ARG A 58 -19.09 16.76 -4.50
C ARG A 58 -20.12 17.24 -5.53
N PRO A 59 -19.87 17.07 -6.84
CA PRO A 59 -18.65 16.51 -7.44
C PRO A 59 -17.45 17.45 -7.29
N TYR A 60 -16.24 16.89 -7.24
CA TYR A 60 -15.03 17.69 -7.09
C TYR A 60 -14.75 18.48 -8.37
N THR A 61 -14.83 19.81 -8.28
CA THR A 61 -14.61 20.71 -9.41
C THR A 61 -13.13 21.00 -9.67
N GLN A 62 -12.24 20.55 -8.79
CA GLN A 62 -10.79 20.74 -8.88
C GLN A 62 -10.06 19.44 -8.56
N ALA A 63 -8.84 19.31 -9.08
CA ALA A 63 -7.98 18.19 -8.79
C ALA A 63 -7.59 18.18 -7.30
N LEU A 64 -7.81 17.04 -6.66
CA LEU A 64 -7.46 16.79 -5.27
C LEU A 64 -5.96 16.52 -5.13
N ARG A 65 -5.39 17.02 -4.04
CA ARG A 65 -3.99 16.85 -3.67
C ARG A 65 -3.73 15.43 -3.23
N SER A 66 -4.60 14.88 -2.38
CA SER A 66 -4.48 13.50 -1.91
C SER A 66 -4.61 12.53 -3.08
N GLU A 67 -3.68 11.60 -3.14
CA GLU A 67 -3.59 10.64 -4.24
C GLU A 67 -4.79 9.70 -4.25
N PHE A 68 -5.30 9.32 -3.07
CA PHE A 68 -6.38 8.36 -2.94
C PHE A 68 -7.75 8.90 -3.40
N LEU A 69 -8.01 10.20 -3.23
CA LEU A 69 -9.28 10.79 -3.67
C LEU A 69 -9.26 11.25 -5.13
N ARG A 70 -8.09 11.43 -5.74
CA ARG A 70 -7.93 11.87 -7.14
C ARG A 70 -8.80 11.09 -8.14
N PRO A 71 -8.96 9.75 -8.04
CA PRO A 71 -9.90 9.00 -8.88
C PRO A 71 -11.34 9.53 -8.87
N LEU A 72 -11.82 10.11 -7.77
CA LEU A 72 -13.18 10.65 -7.67
C LEU A 72 -13.36 11.91 -8.53
N HIS A 73 -12.32 12.75 -8.63
CA HIS A 73 -12.32 13.86 -9.58
C HIS A 73 -12.25 13.31 -11.01
N MET A 74 -11.37 12.33 -11.27
CA MET A 74 -11.22 11.72 -12.60
C MET A 74 -12.50 11.06 -13.10
N ALA A 75 -13.27 10.39 -12.23
CA ALA A 75 -14.56 9.78 -12.56
C ALA A 75 -15.60 10.78 -13.11
N SER A 76 -15.44 12.08 -12.83
CA SER A 76 -16.28 13.15 -13.36
C SER A 76 -15.86 13.66 -14.74
N LEU A 77 -14.69 13.25 -15.24
CA LEU A 77 -14.13 13.67 -16.52
C LEU A 77 -14.41 12.62 -17.62
N PRO A 78 -14.60 13.04 -18.89
CA PRO A 78 -14.74 12.11 -20.02
C PRO A 78 -13.50 11.21 -20.20
N GLY A 79 -13.69 9.92 -20.51
CA GLY A 79 -12.60 8.97 -20.78
C GLY A 79 -12.01 8.29 -19.54
N TYR A 80 -12.69 8.37 -18.39
CA TYR A 80 -12.28 7.81 -17.11
C TYR A 80 -13.39 6.95 -16.48
N GLU A 81 -14.12 6.22 -17.33
CA GLU A 81 -15.28 5.39 -16.95
C GLU A 81 -14.91 4.30 -15.94
N ASP A 82 -13.69 3.75 -16.02
CA ASP A 82 -13.18 2.76 -15.05
C ASP A 82 -13.19 3.29 -13.61
N TYR A 83 -12.96 4.60 -13.42
CA TYR A 83 -13.01 5.22 -12.09
C TYR A 83 -14.44 5.41 -11.58
N GLN A 84 -15.45 5.49 -12.45
CA GLN A 84 -16.85 5.56 -12.04
C GLN A 84 -17.29 4.28 -11.33
N ALA A 85 -16.80 3.12 -11.77
CA ALA A 85 -17.12 1.82 -11.16
C ALA A 85 -16.57 1.68 -9.73
N VAL A 86 -15.43 2.30 -9.42
CA VAL A 86 -14.80 2.23 -8.09
C VAL A 86 -15.09 3.43 -7.20
N ALA A 87 -15.62 4.52 -7.75
CA ALA A 87 -15.89 5.75 -7.00
C ALA A 87 -16.75 5.54 -5.74
N PRO A 88 -17.83 4.72 -5.74
CA PRO A 88 -18.60 4.45 -4.52
C PRO A 88 -17.78 3.77 -3.43
N LEU A 89 -16.83 2.91 -3.79
CA LEU A 89 -15.95 2.21 -2.83
C LEU A 89 -14.95 3.18 -2.20
N ILE A 90 -14.33 4.02 -3.01
CA ILE A 90 -13.40 5.06 -2.54
C ILE A 90 -14.13 6.04 -1.61
N GLN A 91 -15.33 6.48 -2.02
CA GLN A 91 -16.18 7.35 -1.20
C GLN A 91 -16.57 6.70 0.12
N GLY A 92 -17.02 5.45 0.10
CA GLY A 92 -17.38 4.71 1.32
C GLY A 92 -16.22 4.59 2.28
N PHE A 93 -15.02 4.27 1.77
CA PHE A 93 -13.81 4.21 2.59
C PHE A 93 -13.42 5.57 3.17
N ALA A 94 -13.42 6.62 2.34
CA ALA A 94 -13.04 7.98 2.75
C ALA A 94 -13.93 8.51 3.90
N LEU A 95 -15.24 8.25 3.82
CA LEU A 95 -16.20 8.63 4.86
C LEU A 95 -16.05 7.82 6.16
N GLY A 96 -15.33 6.70 6.14
CA GLY A 96 -15.07 5.86 7.32
C GLY A 96 -13.94 6.35 8.23
N SER A 97 -13.65 7.66 8.26
CA SER A 97 -12.60 8.23 9.12
C SER A 97 -12.85 7.90 10.60
N GLY A 98 -11.80 7.55 11.33
CA GLY A 98 -11.85 7.09 12.72
C GLY A 98 -12.16 5.60 12.89
N HIS A 99 -12.71 4.93 11.87
CA HIS A 99 -13.10 3.51 11.92
C HIS A 99 -12.35 2.63 10.93
N LEU A 100 -12.28 3.05 9.67
CA LEU A 100 -11.56 2.34 8.60
C LEU A 100 -10.12 2.86 8.49
N TRP A 101 -9.93 4.15 8.70
CA TRP A 101 -8.61 4.79 8.65
C TRP A 101 -8.51 5.95 9.64
N ARG A 102 -7.29 6.38 9.96
CA ARG A 102 -7.01 7.56 10.78
C ARG A 102 -5.88 8.38 10.15
N PRO A 103 -5.97 9.72 10.17
CA PRO A 103 -4.90 10.56 9.66
C PRO A 103 -3.68 10.52 10.59
N VAL A 104 -2.51 10.74 10.01
CA VAL A 104 -1.30 11.11 10.75
C VAL A 104 -0.94 12.55 10.45
N GLU A 105 -0.57 13.30 11.48
CA GLU A 105 0.12 14.58 11.31
C GLU A 105 1.61 14.32 11.13
N LEU A 106 2.20 14.91 10.10
CA LEU A 106 3.63 14.80 9.85
C LEU A 106 4.39 15.77 10.75
N THR A 107 5.41 15.26 11.41
CA THR A 107 6.43 16.10 12.05
C THR A 107 7.37 16.70 11.00
N SER A 108 8.08 17.77 11.34
CA SER A 108 9.09 18.34 10.45
C SER A 108 10.20 17.35 10.07
N GLN A 109 10.54 16.43 10.98
CA GLN A 109 11.52 15.37 10.72
C GLN A 109 11.00 14.37 9.69
N GLU A 110 9.74 13.95 9.81
CA GLU A 110 9.09 13.03 8.85
C GLU A 110 8.96 13.67 7.48
N ALA A 111 8.55 14.95 7.41
CA ALA A 111 8.48 15.69 6.15
C ALA A 111 9.85 15.82 5.48
N ALA A 112 10.90 16.13 6.24
CA ALA A 112 12.27 16.22 5.72
C ALA A 112 12.79 14.87 5.20
N LEU A 113 12.50 13.79 5.92
CA LEU A 113 12.85 12.44 5.49
C LEU A 113 12.06 12.00 4.26
N ALA A 114 10.75 12.29 4.19
CA ALA A 114 9.93 12.01 3.01
C ALA A 114 10.50 12.71 1.78
N TYR A 115 10.85 14.00 1.91
CA TYR A 115 11.56 14.72 0.86
C TYR A 115 12.86 14.01 0.47
N GLU A 116 13.72 13.66 1.43
CA GLU A 116 14.96 12.94 1.13
C GLU A 116 14.74 11.60 0.41
N LEU A 117 13.77 10.78 0.84
CA LEU A 117 13.46 9.49 0.23
C LEU A 117 13.00 9.61 -1.23
N SER A 118 12.38 10.74 -1.60
CA SER A 118 11.99 11.04 -2.98
C SER A 118 13.17 11.47 -3.86
N GLU A 119 14.28 11.90 -3.25
CA GLU A 119 15.43 12.46 -3.94
C GLU A 119 16.39 11.39 -4.48
N LYS A 120 17.08 11.74 -5.57
CA LYS A 120 18.13 10.89 -6.17
C LYS A 120 19.19 10.48 -5.14
N ARG A 121 19.58 11.40 -4.26
CA ARG A 121 20.65 11.21 -3.27
C ARG A 121 20.39 10.04 -2.31
N ALA A 122 19.12 9.71 -2.02
CA ALA A 122 18.79 8.55 -1.19
C ALA A 122 19.23 7.24 -1.88
N TRP A 123 19.09 7.15 -3.20
CA TRP A 123 19.56 6.00 -3.97
C TRP A 123 21.08 5.95 -4.10
N ASP A 124 21.76 7.10 -4.12
CA ASP A 124 23.22 7.14 -4.18
C ASP A 124 23.86 6.50 -2.93
N ARG A 125 23.19 6.60 -1.77
CA ARG A 125 23.57 5.89 -0.52
C ARG A 125 23.45 4.36 -0.63
N CYS A 126 22.69 3.85 -1.60
CA CYS A 126 22.47 2.42 -1.82
C CYS A 126 23.41 1.79 -2.85
N ARG A 127 24.24 2.60 -3.52
CA ARG A 127 25.06 2.17 -4.66
C ARG A 127 25.96 0.99 -4.31
N ASP A 128 26.56 1.03 -3.13
CA ASP A 128 27.56 0.05 -2.69
C ASP A 128 26.92 -1.09 -1.85
N SER A 129 25.58 -1.11 -1.75
CA SER A 129 24.85 -2.14 -1.00
C SER A 129 24.83 -3.48 -1.77
N PRO A 130 25.06 -4.62 -1.10
CA PRO A 130 25.11 -5.95 -1.74
C PRO A 130 23.81 -6.34 -2.47
N GLY A 131 22.68 -5.70 -2.15
CA GLY A 131 21.36 -5.96 -2.78
C GLY A 131 21.23 -5.56 -4.25
N ARG A 132 22.22 -4.86 -4.85
CA ARG A 132 22.19 -4.35 -6.23
C ARG A 132 20.86 -3.65 -6.57
N TYR A 133 20.47 -2.72 -5.73
CA TYR A 133 19.23 -1.96 -5.91
C TYR A 133 19.32 -1.05 -7.13
N ARG A 134 18.28 -1.07 -7.98
CA ARG A 134 18.19 -0.19 -9.15
C ARG A 134 17.40 1.05 -8.77
N ARG A 135 17.98 2.22 -9.06
CA ARG A 135 17.30 3.51 -8.89
C ARG A 135 15.96 3.52 -9.61
N ARG A 136 14.91 3.93 -8.89
CA ARG A 136 13.56 4.16 -9.40
C ARG A 136 12.99 5.42 -8.75
N ARG A 137 11.95 5.99 -9.35
CA ARG A 137 11.23 7.11 -8.76
C ARG A 137 10.41 6.59 -7.58
N VAL A 138 10.43 7.32 -6.46
CA VAL A 138 9.53 7.11 -5.32
C VAL A 138 8.49 8.23 -5.36
N GLY A 139 7.21 7.87 -5.25
CA GLY A 139 6.10 8.82 -5.20
C GLY A 139 6.04 9.58 -3.87
N PRO A 140 5.37 10.75 -3.81
CA PRO A 140 5.27 11.51 -2.57
C PRO A 140 4.45 10.77 -1.50
N GLY A 141 3.35 10.09 -1.86
CA GLY A 141 2.59 9.28 -0.90
C GLY A 141 3.38 8.10 -0.33
N GLU A 142 4.14 7.41 -1.18
CA GLU A 142 5.06 6.33 -0.76
C GLU A 142 6.16 6.86 0.17
N ALA A 143 6.76 8.00 -0.18
CA ALA A 143 7.84 8.60 0.59
C ALA A 143 7.37 9.07 1.98
N GLU A 144 6.19 9.69 2.08
CA GLU A 144 5.60 10.09 3.36
C GLU A 144 5.27 8.89 4.25
N ALA A 145 4.57 7.89 3.70
CA ALA A 145 4.23 6.69 4.44
C ALA A 145 5.50 5.97 4.96
N ALA A 146 6.52 5.86 4.12
CA ALA A 146 7.80 5.29 4.50
C ALA A 146 8.55 6.11 5.55
N ALA A 147 8.54 7.44 5.45
CA ALA A 147 9.20 8.31 6.42
C ALA A 147 8.57 8.19 7.81
N VAL A 148 7.24 8.16 7.89
CA VAL A 148 6.52 7.93 9.15
C VAL A 148 6.84 6.53 9.70
N ALA A 149 6.84 5.50 8.86
CA ALA A 149 7.19 4.15 9.28
C ALA A 149 8.60 4.06 9.89
N VAL A 150 9.58 4.70 9.24
CA VAL A 150 10.96 4.82 9.72
C VAL A 150 11.04 5.57 11.05
N CYS A 151 10.46 6.76 11.13
CA CYS A 151 10.59 7.64 12.30
C CYS A 151 9.87 7.09 13.54
N ARG A 152 8.74 6.40 13.36
CA ARG A 152 7.90 5.90 14.47
C ARG A 152 8.11 4.43 14.78
N GLY A 153 8.93 3.71 14.01
CA GLY A 153 9.12 2.27 14.17
C GLY A 153 7.83 1.49 13.90
N TRP A 154 7.07 1.91 12.89
CA TRP A 154 5.81 1.31 12.48
C TRP A 154 5.99 0.39 11.27
N THR A 155 4.97 -0.42 10.98
CA THR A 155 4.94 -1.26 9.78
C THR A 155 4.45 -0.45 8.58
N LEU A 156 5.21 -0.52 7.49
CA LEU A 156 4.78 0.02 6.21
C LEU A 156 3.96 -1.03 5.44
N LEU A 157 2.76 -0.66 5.05
CA LEU A 157 1.95 -1.39 4.09
C LEU A 157 2.16 -0.75 2.71
N ALA A 158 2.96 -1.38 1.86
CA ALA A 158 3.25 -0.88 0.52
C ALA A 158 3.49 -2.01 -0.48
N ASP A 159 3.22 -1.75 -1.75
CA ASP A 159 3.55 -2.67 -2.84
C ASP A 159 4.53 -2.11 -3.88
N ASP A 160 4.78 -0.80 -3.86
CA ASP A 160 5.73 -0.18 -4.79
C ASP A 160 7.16 -0.68 -4.54
N GLN A 161 7.77 -1.25 -5.58
CA GLN A 161 9.07 -1.88 -5.44
C GLN A 161 10.21 -0.87 -5.20
N ALA A 162 10.07 0.38 -5.66
CA ALA A 162 11.07 1.41 -5.47
C ALA A 162 11.23 1.75 -3.98
N ILE A 163 10.13 2.05 -3.27
CA ILE A 163 10.22 2.39 -1.85
C ILE A 163 10.64 1.18 -1.00
N ILE A 164 10.16 -0.02 -1.35
CA ILE A 164 10.53 -1.26 -0.65
C ILE A 164 12.04 -1.54 -0.77
N ASP A 165 12.60 -1.40 -1.96
CA ASP A 165 14.04 -1.60 -2.19
C ASP A 165 14.88 -0.54 -1.47
N LEU A 166 14.42 0.71 -1.48
CA LEU A 166 15.08 1.81 -0.79
C LEU A 166 15.08 1.60 0.73
N LEU A 167 13.95 1.18 1.32
CA LEU A 167 13.87 0.88 2.75
C LEU A 167 14.72 -0.34 3.13
N ARG A 168 14.72 -1.42 2.35
CA ARG A 168 15.61 -2.57 2.60
C ARG A 168 17.09 -2.19 2.60
N CYS A 169 17.45 -1.21 1.79
CA CYS A 169 18.80 -0.69 1.74
C CYS A 169 19.14 0.21 2.94
N LEU A 170 18.28 1.20 3.22
CA LEU A 170 18.61 2.29 4.15
C LEU A 170 18.11 2.06 5.58
N TYR A 171 17.01 1.32 5.72
CA TYR A 171 16.29 1.09 6.98
C TYR A 171 15.80 -0.36 7.05
N PRO A 172 16.70 -1.37 6.97
CA PRO A 172 16.32 -2.79 6.90
C PRO A 172 15.52 -3.29 8.10
N GLN A 173 15.54 -2.56 9.22
CA GLN A 173 14.75 -2.85 10.42
C GLN A 173 13.26 -2.50 10.27
N VAL A 174 12.87 -1.68 9.28
CA VAL A 174 11.47 -1.28 9.11
C VAL A 174 10.69 -2.42 8.48
N PRO A 175 9.67 -2.98 9.16
CA PRO A 175 8.86 -4.04 8.59
C PRO A 175 8.02 -3.51 7.44
N VAL A 176 7.98 -4.29 6.36
CA VAL A 176 7.16 -4.02 5.18
C VAL A 176 6.27 -5.21 4.90
N VAL A 177 4.95 -4.98 4.88
CA VAL A 177 3.95 -6.00 4.53
C VAL A 177 3.27 -5.61 3.22
N ARG A 178 3.17 -6.57 2.30
CA ARG A 178 2.64 -6.40 0.94
C ARG A 178 1.25 -7.02 0.80
N THR A 179 0.52 -6.68 -0.27
CA THR A 179 -0.84 -7.23 -0.53
C THR A 179 -0.91 -8.75 -0.44
N CYS A 180 0.05 -9.49 -1.01
CA CYS A 180 0.03 -10.96 -0.93
C CYS A 180 0.10 -11.47 0.52
N ALA A 181 0.97 -10.87 1.34
CA ALA A 181 1.14 -11.27 2.74
C ALA A 181 -0.09 -10.92 3.58
N LEU A 182 -0.74 -9.79 3.33
CA LEU A 182 -2.02 -9.43 3.95
C LEU A 182 -3.13 -10.43 3.60
N LEU A 183 -3.28 -10.78 2.32
CA LEU A 183 -4.28 -11.76 1.89
C LEU A 183 -3.99 -13.16 2.43
N GLN A 184 -2.71 -13.55 2.50
CA GLN A 184 -2.29 -14.77 3.17
C GLN A 184 -2.69 -14.77 4.66
N ALA A 185 -2.42 -13.68 5.38
CA ALA A 185 -2.78 -13.54 6.79
C ALA A 185 -4.31 -13.55 7.00
N ALA A 186 -5.06 -12.89 6.12
CA ALA A 186 -6.53 -12.89 6.16
C ALA A 186 -7.11 -14.30 5.97
N ALA A 187 -6.54 -15.05 5.02
CA ALA A 187 -6.95 -16.43 4.76
C ALA A 187 -6.60 -17.37 5.93
N ARG A 188 -5.42 -17.19 6.54
CA ARG A 188 -5.01 -17.96 7.74
C ARG A 188 -5.89 -17.68 8.95
N SER A 189 -6.29 -16.43 9.12
CA SER A 189 -7.14 -15.97 10.23
C SER A 189 -8.63 -16.21 9.99
N GLY A 190 -9.01 -16.81 8.85
CA GLY A 190 -10.40 -17.12 8.51
C GLY A 190 -11.27 -15.90 8.18
N HIS A 191 -10.68 -14.72 7.93
CA HIS A 191 -11.44 -13.51 7.55
C HIS A 191 -11.94 -13.54 6.11
N VAL A 192 -11.32 -14.37 5.27
CA VAL A 192 -11.71 -14.61 3.88
C VAL A 192 -11.37 -16.06 3.52
N PRO A 193 -12.21 -16.78 2.76
CA PRO A 193 -11.83 -18.08 2.22
C PRO A 193 -10.54 -17.99 1.40
N CYS A 194 -9.63 -18.96 1.55
CA CYS A 194 -8.36 -18.92 0.82
C CYS A 194 -8.56 -18.88 -0.71
N ALA A 195 -9.56 -19.61 -1.24
CA ALA A 195 -9.86 -19.61 -2.67
C ALA A 195 -10.23 -18.20 -3.18
N GLU A 196 -11.00 -17.44 -2.38
CA GLU A 196 -11.39 -16.07 -2.69
C GLU A 196 -10.20 -15.12 -2.61
N ALA A 197 -9.36 -15.23 -1.56
CA ALA A 197 -8.10 -14.47 -1.47
C ALA A 197 -7.17 -14.77 -2.65
N ALA A 198 -7.08 -16.03 -3.07
CA ALA A 198 -6.27 -16.45 -4.20
C ALA A 198 -6.82 -15.92 -5.52
N HIS A 199 -8.13 -15.95 -5.74
CA HIS A 199 -8.78 -15.35 -6.91
C HIS A 199 -8.54 -13.83 -6.96
N LEU A 200 -8.71 -13.14 -5.83
CA LEU A 200 -8.44 -11.70 -5.71
C LEU A 200 -6.99 -11.39 -6.11
N PHE A 201 -6.01 -12.10 -5.55
CA PHE A 201 -4.59 -11.84 -5.81
C PHE A 201 -4.14 -12.25 -7.22
N ASN A 202 -4.57 -13.43 -7.68
CA ASN A 202 -4.03 -14.04 -8.90
C ASN A 202 -4.77 -13.57 -10.17
N GLU A 203 -6.01 -13.07 -10.06
CA GLU A 203 -6.87 -12.79 -11.22
C GLU A 203 -7.44 -11.36 -11.20
N VAL A 204 -8.07 -10.95 -10.09
CA VAL A 204 -8.73 -9.63 -10.01
C VAL A 204 -7.74 -8.48 -10.00
N LEU A 205 -6.72 -8.53 -9.13
CA LEU A 205 -5.72 -7.46 -9.03
C LEU A 205 -4.88 -7.30 -10.31
N PRO A 206 -4.41 -8.37 -10.98
CA PRO A 206 -3.78 -8.27 -12.30
C PRO A 206 -4.67 -7.64 -13.37
N GLY A 207 -5.98 -7.91 -13.36
CA GLY A 207 -6.95 -7.24 -14.25
C GLY A 207 -7.04 -5.73 -14.04
N ARG A 208 -6.53 -5.22 -12.91
CA ARG A 208 -6.50 -3.79 -12.53
C ARG A 208 -5.09 -3.18 -12.60
N GLY A 209 -4.15 -3.86 -13.24
CA GLY A 209 -2.80 -3.35 -13.46
C GLY A 209 -1.78 -3.69 -12.34
N PHE A 210 -2.18 -4.44 -11.31
CA PHE A 210 -1.26 -4.89 -10.26
C PHE A 210 -0.55 -6.19 -10.69
N TYR A 211 0.70 -6.08 -11.11
CA TYR A 211 1.51 -7.21 -11.55
C TYR A 211 2.77 -7.39 -10.70
N VAL A 212 2.90 -8.55 -10.04
CA VAL A 212 4.10 -8.89 -9.26
C VAL A 212 4.89 -9.98 -9.96
N ARG A 213 6.00 -9.58 -10.60
CA ARG A 213 6.86 -10.46 -11.41
C ARG A 213 8.33 -10.40 -10.98
N LYS A 214 9.03 -11.51 -11.17
CA LYS A 214 10.48 -11.64 -10.99
C LYS A 214 11.06 -12.44 -12.16
N GLY A 215 11.62 -11.74 -13.14
CA GLY A 215 11.97 -12.37 -14.42
C GLY A 215 10.71 -12.92 -15.08
N GLU A 216 10.72 -14.21 -15.43
CA GLU A 216 9.57 -14.93 -15.99
C GLU A 216 8.61 -15.46 -14.93
N GLN A 217 8.96 -15.34 -13.64
CA GLN A 217 8.13 -15.83 -12.56
C GLN A 217 7.05 -14.82 -12.17
N VAL A 218 5.87 -15.32 -11.81
CA VAL A 218 4.75 -14.55 -11.23
C VAL A 218 4.58 -14.98 -9.78
N LEU A 219 4.39 -14.00 -8.88
CA LEU A 219 4.00 -14.31 -7.50
C LEU A 219 2.54 -14.72 -7.49
N ARG A 220 2.21 -15.85 -6.88
CA ARG A 220 0.83 -16.31 -6.69
C ARG A 220 0.52 -16.59 -5.23
N LEU A 221 -0.73 -16.40 -4.84
CA LEU A 221 -1.25 -16.90 -3.57
C LEU A 221 -1.82 -18.31 -3.78
N ARG A 222 -1.27 -19.30 -3.07
CA ARG A 222 -1.68 -20.71 -3.12
C ARG A 222 -2.35 -21.14 -1.84
N CYS A 223 -3.37 -21.99 -1.98
CA CYS A 223 -4.06 -22.63 -0.87
C CYS A 223 -3.44 -24.01 -0.57
N SER A 224 -3.57 -24.46 0.69
CA SER A 224 -3.04 -25.74 1.20
C SER A 224 -1.52 -25.77 1.47
N PRO A 225 -1.03 -25.14 2.54
CA PRO A 225 -1.66 -24.04 3.30
C PRO A 225 -1.52 -22.69 2.55
N PRO A 226 -2.25 -21.63 2.97
CA PRO A 226 -2.11 -20.29 2.40
C PRO A 226 -0.64 -19.82 2.41
N ARG A 227 -0.08 -19.58 1.22
CA ARG A 227 1.29 -19.10 1.01
C ARG A 227 1.45 -18.31 -0.28
N CYS A 228 2.27 -17.27 -0.24
CA CYS A 228 2.76 -16.58 -1.43
C CYS A 228 3.96 -17.33 -2.04
N ALA A 229 3.84 -17.78 -3.29
CA ALA A 229 4.87 -18.56 -3.98
C ALA A 229 5.21 -18.00 -5.36
N TRP A 230 6.48 -17.97 -5.71
CA TRP A 230 6.94 -17.60 -7.06
C TRP A 230 6.85 -18.81 -7.98
N GLU A 231 6.25 -18.62 -9.15
CA GLU A 231 6.00 -19.71 -10.09
C GLU A 231 6.42 -19.31 -11.50
N GLY A 232 7.05 -20.24 -12.22
CA GLY A 232 7.46 -20.04 -13.61
C GLY A 232 6.28 -20.06 -14.59
N PRO A 233 6.53 -19.76 -15.88
CA PRO A 233 5.54 -19.95 -16.92
C PRO A 233 5.09 -21.41 -16.93
N SER A 234 3.77 -21.61 -16.96
CA SER A 234 3.12 -22.92 -17.09
C SER A 234 3.32 -23.48 -18.48
#